data_AF-A0A935D6V8-F1
#
_entry.id   AF-A0A935D6V8-F1
#
_cell.length_a   1.000
_cell.length_b   1.000
_cell.length_c   1.000
_cell.angle_alpha   90.00
_cell.angle_beta   90.00
_cell.angle_gamma   90.00
#
_symmetry.space_group_name_H-M   'P 1'
#
loop_
_entity.id
_entity.type
_entity.pdbx_description
1 polymer ?
#
loop_
_entity_poly.entity_id
_entity_poly.type
_entity_poly.pdbx_seq_one_letter_code
_entity_poly.pdbx_strand_id
1 'polypeptide(L)'
;MLRKHDPLGEPLPYMVVGFTDAKAYARLGTHCYGFAPVKFDPTHEISFQKMYHGHDERVPVDGLAWGLEVLYETVRDFCAPRR
;
A
#
# COMPACT_ATOMS: atom_id res chain seq x y z
N MET A 1 9.94 -5.61 -7.08
CA MET A 1 9.93 -4.21 -6.60
C MET A 1 9.78 -4.18 -5.08
N LEU A 2 8.75 -4.81 -4.48
CA LEU A 2 8.70 -5.07 -3.03
C LEU A 2 9.98 -5.73 -2.48
N ARG A 3 10.46 -6.81 -3.13
CA ARG A 3 11.71 -7.48 -2.77
C ARG A 3 12.99 -6.63 -2.80
N LYS A 4 12.97 -5.46 -3.46
CA LYS A 4 14.10 -4.51 -3.41
C LYS A 4 14.16 -3.80 -2.04
N HIS A 5 12.99 -3.56 -1.45
CA HIS A 5 12.82 -2.82 -0.19
C HIS A 5 12.60 -3.74 1.01
N ASP A 6 12.14 -4.96 0.78
CA ASP A 6 11.99 -6.03 1.77
C ASP A 6 12.28 -7.39 1.10
N PRO A 7 13.52 -7.92 1.20
CA PRO A 7 13.90 -9.16 0.53
C PRO A 7 13.06 -10.39 0.91
N LEU A 8 12.41 -10.36 2.08
CA LEU A 8 11.54 -11.42 2.58
C LEU A 8 10.05 -11.09 2.38
N GLY A 9 9.73 -9.92 1.84
CA GLY A 9 8.38 -9.43 1.62
C GLY A 9 7.66 -10.21 0.52
N GLU A 10 6.60 -10.92 0.89
CA GLU A 10 5.72 -11.65 -0.02
C GLU A 10 4.35 -10.95 -0.14
N PRO A 11 3.85 -10.66 -1.35
CA PRO A 11 2.53 -10.09 -1.53
C PRO A 11 1.45 -11.14 -1.27
N LEU A 12 0.51 -10.84 -0.37
CA LEU A 12 -0.61 -11.70 -0.05
C LEU A 12 -1.92 -11.14 -0.61
N PRO A 13 -2.78 -11.97 -1.23
CA PRO A 13 -4.13 -11.56 -1.58
C PRO A 13 -4.90 -11.15 -0.33
N TYR A 14 -5.37 -9.91 -0.30
CA TYR A 14 -6.12 -9.36 0.81
C TYR A 14 -7.30 -8.53 0.28
N MET A 15 -8.47 -8.72 0.89
CA MET A 15 -9.67 -7.95 0.58
C MET A 15 -9.88 -6.92 1.69
N VAL A 16 -9.70 -5.64 1.36
CA VAL A 16 -10.08 -4.55 2.27
C VAL A 16 -11.59 -4.35 2.22
N VAL A 17 -12.21 -4.20 3.38
CA VAL A 17 -13.62 -3.79 3.49
C VAL A 17 -13.73 -2.28 3.32
N GLY A 18 -14.81 -1.82 2.67
CA GLY A 18 -15.05 -0.40 2.38
C GLY A 18 -15.29 -0.13 0.89
N PHE A 19 -15.36 1.15 0.52
CA PHE A 19 -15.50 1.59 -0.86
C PHE A 19 -14.28 2.39 -1.29
N THR A 20 -13.76 2.10 -2.47
CA THR A 20 -12.66 2.82 -3.11
C THR A 20 -13.05 3.16 -4.56
N ASP A 21 -12.35 4.12 -5.15
CA ASP A 21 -12.55 4.51 -6.55
C ASP A 21 -12.28 3.35 -7.54
N ALA A 22 -11.53 2.32 -7.10
CA ALA A 22 -11.29 1.10 -7.87
C ALA A 22 -12.59 0.44 -8.33
N LYS A 23 -13.68 0.52 -7.55
CA LYS A 23 -15.00 -0.01 -7.95
C LYS A 23 -15.52 0.67 -9.22
N ALA A 24 -15.30 1.97 -9.37
CA ALA A 24 -15.71 2.72 -10.55
C ALA A 24 -14.76 2.44 -11.73
N TYR A 25 -13.43 2.49 -11.50
CA TYR A 25 -12.43 2.25 -12.55
C TYR A 25 -12.44 0.83 -13.11
N ALA A 26 -12.76 -0.17 -12.29
CA ALA A 26 -12.90 -1.55 -12.76
C ALA A 26 -14.00 -1.69 -13.83
N ARG A 27 -15.08 -0.90 -13.75
CA ARG A 27 -16.14 -0.89 -14.78
C ARG A 27 -15.68 -0.33 -16.13
N LEU A 28 -14.61 0.46 -16.12
CA LEU A 28 -13.97 1.01 -17.31
C LEU A 28 -12.89 0.08 -17.87
N GLY A 29 -12.69 -1.11 -17.28
CA GLY A 29 -11.69 -2.10 -17.72
C GLY A 29 -10.31 -1.92 -17.09
N THR A 30 -10.15 -1.04 -16.09
CA THR A 30 -8.85 -0.85 -15.41
C THR A 30 -8.64 -1.93 -14.34
N HIS A 31 -7.50 -2.62 -14.40
CA HIS A 31 -7.06 -3.49 -13.30
C HIS A 31 -6.54 -2.64 -12.14
N CYS A 32 -7.21 -2.72 -10.99
CA CYS A 32 -6.89 -1.93 -9.81
C CYS A 32 -6.39 -2.82 -8.68
N TYR A 33 -5.28 -2.42 -8.05
CA TYR A 33 -4.74 -3.07 -6.86
C TYR A 33 -4.57 -2.02 -5.76
N GLY A 34 -5.01 -2.35 -4.55
CA GLY A 34 -4.86 -1.46 -3.39
C GLY A 34 -3.44 -1.51 -2.84
N PHE A 35 -2.91 -0.35 -2.48
CA PHE A 35 -1.65 -0.21 -1.76
C PHE A 35 -1.78 0.91 -0.73
N ALA A 36 -1.44 0.60 0.52
CA ALA A 36 -1.28 1.59 1.57
C ALA A 36 0.24 1.76 1.80
N PRO A 37 0.82 2.95 1.56
CA PRO A 37 2.27 3.18 1.66
C PRO A 37 2.69 3.30 3.13
N VAL A 38 2.52 2.25 3.92
CA VAL A 38 2.90 2.21 5.32
C VAL A 38 3.49 0.85 5.69
N LYS A 39 4.65 0.88 6.34
CA LYS A 39 5.23 -0.30 7.00
C LYS A 39 4.95 -0.23 8.50
N PHE A 40 4.42 -1.32 9.05
CA PHE A 40 4.26 -1.48 10.50
C PHE A 40 5.32 -2.44 11.01
N ASP A 41 6.07 -2.02 12.05
CA ASP A 41 6.90 -2.95 12.82
C ASP A 41 6.03 -4.02 13.51
N PRO A 42 6.42 -5.32 13.49
CA PRO A 42 5.73 -6.38 14.22
C PRO A 42 5.58 -6.15 15.73
N THR A 43 6.43 -5.33 16.35
CA THR A 43 6.31 -4.98 17.78
C THR A 43 5.24 -3.93 18.05
N HIS A 44 4.69 -3.28 17.02
CA HIS A 44 3.59 -2.34 17.22
C HIS A 44 2.30 -3.11 17.50
N GLU A 45 1.67 -2.84 18.64
CA GLU A 45 0.31 -3.31 18.95
C GLU A 45 -0.75 -2.48 18.20
N ILE A 46 -0.69 -2.50 16.86
CA ILE A 46 -1.56 -1.72 15.99
C ILE A 46 -2.48 -2.64 15.19
N SER A 47 -3.79 -2.38 15.28
CA SER A 47 -4.77 -2.98 14.38
C SER A 47 -5.12 -1.99 13.27
N PHE A 48 -4.40 -2.08 12.14
CA PHE A 48 -4.54 -1.12 11.04
C PHE A 48 -5.99 -0.96 10.55
N GLN A 49 -6.72 -2.08 10.38
CA GLN A 49 -8.11 -2.06 9.94
C GLN A 49 -9.07 -1.35 10.92
N LYS A 50 -8.82 -1.44 12.24
CA LYS A 50 -9.68 -0.80 13.25
C LYS A 50 -9.49 0.71 13.32
N MET A 51 -8.37 1.21 12.78
CA MET A 51 -8.06 2.63 12.78
C MET A 51 -8.71 3.40 11.64
N TYR A 52 -9.25 2.72 10.61
CA TYR A 52 -9.88 3.40 9.48
C TYR A 52 -11.00 4.33 9.96
N HIS A 53 -10.85 5.63 9.73
CA HIS A 53 -11.78 6.69 10.14
C HIS A 53 -11.99 6.79 11.66
N GLY A 54 -11.08 6.23 12.45
CA GLY A 54 -11.11 6.31 13.91
C GLY A 54 -10.56 7.65 14.42
N HIS A 55 -10.93 8.02 15.65
CA HIS A 55 -10.44 9.23 16.32
C HIS A 55 -8.91 9.25 16.52
N ASP A 56 -8.28 8.08 16.54
CA ASP A 56 -6.84 7.86 16.75
C ASP A 56 -6.21 7.16 15.54
N GLU A 57 -6.71 7.46 14.34
CA GLU A 57 -6.12 7.02 13.09
C GLU A 57 -4.69 7.59 12.95
N ARG A 58 -3.71 6.70 12.80
CA ARG A 58 -2.30 7.08 12.72
C ARG A 58 -1.46 6.03 12.01
N VAL A 59 -0.26 6.43 11.64
CA VAL A 59 0.77 5.58 11.06
C VAL A 59 2.14 5.94 11.64
N PRO A 60 3.09 5.00 11.74
CA PRO A 60 4.47 5.33 12.07
C PRO A 60 5.09 6.22 10.97
N VAL A 61 5.78 7.29 11.36
CA VAL A 61 6.33 8.30 10.42
C VAL A 61 7.37 7.67 9.49
N ASP A 62 8.26 6.89 10.08
CA ASP A 62 9.31 6.11 9.44
C ASP A 62 8.73 5.00 8.54
N GLY A 63 7.60 4.42 8.94
CA GLY A 63 6.84 3.48 8.11
C GLY A 63 6.19 4.13 6.89
N LEU A 64 5.68 5.36 7.04
CA LEU A 64 5.13 6.17 5.94
C LEU A 64 6.25 6.62 4.99
N ALA A 65 7.40 7.05 5.52
CA ALA A 65 8.55 7.45 4.71
C ALA A 65 9.04 6.30 3.83
N TRP A 66 9.20 5.09 4.40
CA TRP A 66 9.53 3.89 3.64
C TRP A 66 8.49 3.57 2.57
N GLY A 67 7.21 3.61 2.93
CA GLY A 67 6.12 3.29 1.99
C GLY A 67 6.01 4.29 0.83
N LEU A 68 6.33 5.56 1.07
CA LEU A 68 6.39 6.59 0.04
C LEU A 68 7.51 6.32 -0.97
N GLU A 69 8.69 5.92 -0.50
CA GLU A 69 9.81 5.55 -1.37
C GLU A 69 9.44 4.36 -2.26
N VAL A 70 8.83 3.33 -1.66
CA VAL A 70 8.28 2.18 -2.40
C VAL A 70 7.27 2.66 -3.45
N LEU A 71 6.27 3.48 -3.09
CA LEU A 71 5.29 3.98 -4.08
C LEU A 71 5.96 4.74 -5.23
N TYR A 72 6.86 5.65 -4.90
CA TYR A 72 7.59 6.47 -5.88
C TYR A 72 8.35 5.60 -6.88
N GLU A 73 9.16 4.66 -6.39
CA GLU A 73 9.92 3.78 -7.26
C GLU A 73 9.03 2.88 -8.10
N THR A 74 7.90 2.41 -7.54
CA THR A 74 6.93 1.59 -8.28
C THR A 74 6.43 2.34 -9.50
N VAL A 75 5.93 3.56 -9.29
CA VAL A 75 5.33 4.37 -10.34
C VAL A 75 6.38 4.80 -11.35
N ARG A 76 7.56 5.24 -10.89
CA ARG A 76 8.70 5.60 -11.75
C ARG A 76 9.10 4.44 -12.65
N ASP A 77 9.34 3.26 -12.09
CA ASP A 77 9.81 2.08 -12.83
C ASP A 77 8.70 1.56 -13.78
N PHE A 78 7.42 1.64 -13.38
CA PHE A 78 6.29 1.21 -14.21
C PHE A 78 6.05 2.13 -15.42
N CYS A 79 6.17 3.45 -15.22
CA CYS A 79 5.98 4.45 -16.27
C CYS A 79 7.26 4.69 -17.10
N ALA A 80 8.40 4.11 -16.71
CA ALA A 80 9.64 4.23 -17.48
C ALA A 80 9.46 3.59 -18.86
N PRO A 81 10.09 4.15 -19.92
CA PRO A 81 10.06 3.54 -21.25
C PRO A 81 10.55 2.10 -21.16
N ARG A 82 9.73 1.16 -21.66
CA ARG A 82 10.19 -0.21 -21.86
C ARG A 82 11.36 -0.17 -22.84
N ARG A 83 12.52 -0.68 -22.43
CA ARG A 83 13.58 -1.06 -23.35
C ARG A 83 13.12 -2.20 -24.26
#